data_AF-A0A2E4IBT6-F1
#
_entry.id   AF-A0A2E4IBT6-F1
#
_cell.length_a   1.000
_cell.length_b   1.000
_cell.length_c   1.000
_cell.angle_alpha   90.00
_cell.angle_beta   90.00
_cell.angle_gamma   90.00
#
_symmetry.space_group_name_H-M   'P 1'
#
loop_
_entity.id
_entity.type
_entity.pdbx_description
1 polymer ?
#
loop_
_entity_poly.entity_id
_entity_poly.type
_entity_poly.pdbx_seq_one_letter_code
_entity_poly.pdbx_strand_id
1 'polypeptide(L)'
;FYKNIIKRENSNLATQKYQTKDIERFIKLKKIIAILLVPMLIILAIYTFIVWGNTTITDYASGAIAFKNINSIFFDEFFTILIVVDVLLLLSSFFHSDKFHKIIRNSGFIISTILIKISFSTEGIINNALIIGAVSFGFLILLIHNKFENNTLPKNS
;
A
#
# COMPACT_ATOMS: atom_id res chain seq x y z
N PHE A 1 49.53 -11.66 -1.56
CA PHE A 1 48.43 -12.26 -0.77
C PHE A 1 47.71 -11.23 0.11
N TYR A 2 48.38 -10.60 1.09
CA TYR A 2 47.78 -9.66 2.05
C TYR A 2 47.05 -8.43 1.43
N LYS A 3 47.62 -7.82 0.38
CA LYS A 3 47.03 -6.67 -0.33
C LYS A 3 45.65 -6.97 -0.96
N ASN A 4 45.40 -8.23 -1.32
CA ASN A 4 44.12 -8.64 -1.91
C ASN A 4 43.02 -8.81 -0.85
N ILE A 5 43.40 -9.11 0.40
CA ILE A 5 42.48 -9.24 1.54
C ILE A 5 41.95 -7.85 1.91
N ILE A 6 42.85 -6.87 2.06
CA ILE A 6 42.49 -5.47 2.38
C ILE A 6 41.63 -4.84 1.28
N LYS A 7 41.96 -5.07 0.00
CA LYS A 7 41.15 -4.57 -1.14
C LYS A 7 39.73 -5.13 -1.10
N ARG A 8 39.58 -6.41 -0.75
CA ARG A 8 38.29 -7.09 -0.67
C ARG A 8 37.46 -6.62 0.53
N GLU A 9 38.10 -6.41 1.68
CA GLU A 9 37.47 -5.83 2.88
C GLU A 9 36.94 -4.41 2.62
N ASN A 10 37.77 -3.53 2.05
CA ASN A 10 37.37 -2.16 1.68
C ASN A 10 36.23 -2.13 0.64
N SER A 11 36.23 -3.08 -0.32
CA SER A 11 35.11 -3.19 -1.26
C SER A 11 33.82 -3.62 -0.58
N ASN A 12 33.87 -4.58 0.35
CA ASN A 12 32.69 -5.01 1.11
C ASN A 12 32.15 -3.91 2.03
N LEU A 13 33.03 -3.14 2.67
CA LEU A 13 32.67 -1.97 3.48
C LEU A 13 31.99 -0.88 2.64
N ALA A 14 32.50 -0.62 1.43
CA ALA A 14 31.89 0.34 0.49
C ALA A 14 30.52 -0.15 0.01
N THR A 15 30.38 -1.44 -0.32
CA THR A 15 29.10 -2.05 -0.75
C THR A 15 28.06 -2.05 0.37
N GLN A 16 28.44 -2.40 1.61
CA GLN A 16 27.53 -2.33 2.75
C GLN A 16 27.10 -0.89 3.05
N LYS A 17 28.02 0.06 3.03
CA LYS A 17 27.71 1.48 3.26
C LYS A 17 26.76 2.04 2.19
N TYR A 18 26.88 1.58 0.94
CA TYR A 18 25.97 1.93 -0.15
C TYR A 18 24.56 1.33 0.08
N GLN A 19 24.46 0.04 0.39
CA GLN A 19 23.18 -0.64 0.69
C GLN A 19 22.44 -0.02 1.89
N THR A 20 23.16 0.34 2.97
CA THR A 20 22.56 1.01 4.12
C THR A 20 21.99 2.38 3.74
N LYS A 21 22.68 3.13 2.88
CA LYS A 21 22.23 4.45 2.42
C LYS A 21 20.96 4.37 1.58
N ASP A 22 20.81 3.35 0.74
CA ASP A 22 19.59 3.13 -0.07
C ASP A 22 18.38 2.76 0.80
N ILE A 23 18.59 1.89 1.81
CA ILE A 23 17.55 1.52 2.78
C ILE A 23 17.12 2.75 3.60
N GLU A 24 18.07 3.57 4.07
CA GLU A 24 17.77 4.80 4.79
C GLU A 24 16.95 5.79 3.94
N ARG A 25 17.26 5.91 2.64
CA ARG A 25 16.50 6.76 1.72
C ARG A 25 15.07 6.24 1.54
N PHE A 26 14.89 4.94 1.38
CA PHE A 26 13.58 4.31 1.29
C PHE A 26 12.75 4.51 2.57
N ILE A 27 13.37 4.37 3.75
CA ILE A 27 12.70 4.64 5.04
C ILE A 27 12.29 6.11 5.16
N LYS A 28 13.17 7.05 4.76
CA LYS A 28 12.85 8.48 4.74
C LYS A 28 11.65 8.79 3.83
N LEU A 29 11.57 8.17 2.65
CA LEU A 29 10.43 8.33 1.74
C LEU A 29 9.13 7.83 2.38
N LYS A 30 9.13 6.63 2.98
CA LYS A 30 7.97 6.12 3.72
C LYS A 30 7.51 7.08 4.81
N LYS A 31 8.46 7.65 5.55
CA LYS A 31 8.17 8.58 6.64
C LYS A 31 7.56 9.89 6.10
N ILE A 32 8.08 10.44 5.01
CA ILE A 32 7.51 11.62 4.35
C ILE A 32 6.09 11.34 3.87
N ILE A 33 5.87 10.21 3.20
CA ILE A 33 4.54 9.80 2.73
C ILE A 33 3.56 9.71 3.90
N ALA A 34 3.95 9.07 5.02
CA ALA A 34 3.10 8.98 6.20
C ALA A 34 2.81 10.35 6.84
N ILE A 35 3.82 11.22 6.95
CA ILE A 35 3.67 12.59 7.47
C ILE A 35 2.70 13.42 6.64
N LEU A 36 2.63 13.20 5.32
CA LEU A 36 1.68 13.88 4.44
C LEU A 36 0.30 13.22 4.44
N LEU A 37 0.25 11.89 4.51
CA LEU A 37 -0.98 11.11 4.48
C LEU A 37 -1.87 11.42 5.68
N VAL A 38 -1.30 11.38 6.89
CA VAL A 38 -2.06 11.57 8.13
C VAL A 38 -2.85 12.89 8.16
N PRO A 39 -2.24 14.07 7.92
CA PRO A 39 -3.00 15.33 7.92
C PRO A 39 -4.00 15.38 6.76
N MET A 40 -3.70 14.80 5.60
CA MET A 40 -4.66 14.72 4.50
C MET A 40 -5.93 13.97 4.90
N LEU A 41 -5.78 12.83 5.57
CA LEU A 41 -6.92 12.04 6.06
C LEU A 41 -7.68 12.74 7.19
N ILE A 42 -6.98 13.47 8.07
CA ILE A 42 -7.61 14.26 9.14
C ILE A 42 -8.44 15.41 8.54
N ILE A 43 -7.88 16.13 7.56
CA ILE A 43 -8.58 17.23 6.88
C ILE A 43 -9.83 16.68 6.19
N LEU A 44 -9.72 15.56 5.48
CA LEU A 44 -10.84 14.88 4.87
C LEU A 44 -11.91 14.54 5.92
N ALA A 45 -11.53 13.84 7.00
CA ALA A 45 -12.46 13.45 8.06
C ALA A 45 -13.18 14.66 8.68
N ILE A 46 -12.46 15.73 9.01
CA ILE A 46 -13.02 16.97 9.57
C ILE A 46 -13.97 17.62 8.57
N TYR A 47 -13.57 17.76 7.32
CA TYR A 47 -14.39 18.36 6.26
C TYR A 47 -15.71 17.62 6.11
N THR A 48 -15.65 16.30 5.93
CA THR A 48 -16.83 15.46 5.71
C THR A 48 -17.74 15.44 6.95
N PHE A 49 -17.15 15.49 8.15
CA PHE A 49 -17.89 15.59 9.41
C PHE A 49 -18.62 16.93 9.59
N ILE A 50 -17.96 18.07 9.28
CA ILE A 50 -18.58 19.40 9.38
C ILE A 50 -19.75 19.52 8.41
N VAL A 51 -19.60 19.07 7.16
CA VAL A 51 -20.67 19.11 6.16
C VAL A 51 -21.89 18.34 6.66
N TRP A 52 -21.68 17.12 7.17
CA TRP A 52 -22.76 16.31 7.71
C TRP A 52 -23.42 16.94 8.93
N GLY A 53 -22.61 17.46 9.88
CA GLY A 53 -23.10 18.08 11.09
C GLY A 53 -23.99 19.28 10.80
N ASN A 54 -23.59 20.15 9.87
CA ASN A 54 -24.37 21.31 9.45
C ASN A 54 -25.72 20.91 8.84
N THR A 55 -25.74 19.91 7.95
CA THR A 55 -26.99 19.44 7.32
C THR A 55 -27.95 18.78 8.33
N THR A 56 -27.41 18.06 9.30
CA THR A 56 -28.21 17.35 10.31
C THR A 56 -28.88 18.31 11.29
N ILE A 57 -28.22 19.42 11.62
CA ILE A 57 -28.78 20.45 12.51
C ILE A 57 -29.93 21.21 11.83
N THR A 58 -29.88 21.42 10.51
CA THR A 58 -30.92 22.20 9.80
C THR A 58 -32.16 21.39 9.46
N ASP A 59 -32.00 20.11 9.09
CA ASP A 59 -33.13 19.20 8.84
C ASP A 59 -32.68 17.76 9.12
N TYR A 60 -33.22 17.17 10.17
CA TYR A 60 -32.86 15.81 10.62
C TYR A 60 -33.13 14.72 9.56
N ALA A 61 -34.23 14.82 8.81
CA ALA A 61 -34.55 13.86 7.75
C ALA A 61 -33.55 13.98 6.60
N SER A 62 -33.19 15.21 6.24
CA SER A 62 -32.11 15.48 5.28
C SER A 62 -30.73 15.04 5.81
N GLY A 63 -30.50 15.13 7.13
CA GLY A 63 -29.28 14.73 7.80
C GLY A 63 -28.98 13.23 7.71
N ALA A 64 -30.00 12.38 7.78
CA ALA A 64 -29.86 10.94 7.62
C ALA A 64 -29.48 10.56 6.17
N ILE A 65 -30.08 11.23 5.18
CA ILE A 65 -29.75 11.04 3.77
C ILE A 65 -28.34 11.59 3.47
N ALA A 66 -28.03 12.77 4.02
CA ALA A 66 -26.72 13.38 3.92
C ALA A 66 -25.65 12.47 4.53
N PHE A 67 -25.90 11.84 5.69
CA PHE A 67 -24.98 10.89 6.30
C PHE A 67 -24.62 9.74 5.36
N LYS A 68 -25.61 9.12 4.72
CA LYS A 68 -25.37 8.02 3.77
C LYS A 68 -24.49 8.48 2.59
N ASN A 69 -24.80 9.63 2.02
CA ASN A 69 -24.05 10.18 0.88
C ASN A 69 -22.61 10.58 1.27
N ILE A 70 -22.47 11.28 2.38
CA ILE A 70 -21.19 11.73 2.95
C ILE A 70 -20.30 10.55 3.31
N ASN A 71 -20.87 9.49 3.89
CA ASN A 71 -20.12 8.29 4.23
C ASN A 71 -19.58 7.62 2.96
N SER A 72 -20.39 7.55 1.90
CA SER A 72 -19.94 7.08 0.60
C SER A 72 -18.80 7.95 0.04
N ILE A 73 -18.92 9.28 0.09
CA ILE A 73 -17.88 10.20 -0.40
C ILE A 73 -16.59 10.09 0.43
N PHE A 74 -16.71 10.06 1.77
CA PHE A 74 -15.59 9.91 2.69
C PHE A 74 -14.81 8.64 2.39
N PHE A 75 -15.49 7.48 2.37
CA PHE A 75 -14.84 6.22 2.07
C PHE A 75 -14.29 6.22 0.64
N ASP A 76 -14.99 6.85 -0.31
CA ASP A 76 -14.53 6.91 -1.69
C ASP A 76 -13.17 7.62 -1.80
N GLU A 77 -13.07 8.83 -1.25
CA GLU A 77 -11.84 9.63 -1.25
C GLU A 77 -10.76 8.99 -0.37
N PHE A 78 -11.11 8.50 0.82
CA PHE A 78 -10.21 7.83 1.74
C PHE A 78 -9.50 6.64 1.09
N PHE A 79 -10.24 5.72 0.48
CA PHE A 79 -9.66 4.54 -0.17
C PHE A 79 -8.83 4.92 -1.41
N THR A 80 -9.24 5.96 -2.14
CA THR A 80 -8.46 6.47 -3.28
C THR A 80 -7.10 6.99 -2.83
N ILE A 81 -7.04 7.76 -1.75
CA ILE A 81 -5.79 8.26 -1.16
C ILE A 81 -4.90 7.08 -0.72
N LEU A 82 -5.48 6.07 -0.06
CA LEU A 82 -4.72 4.88 0.37
C LEU A 82 -4.13 4.10 -0.82
N ILE A 83 -4.88 3.93 -1.91
CA ILE A 83 -4.39 3.29 -3.13
C ILE A 83 -3.23 4.07 -3.74
N VAL A 84 -3.34 5.40 -3.79
CA VAL A 84 -2.25 6.24 -4.30
C VAL A 84 -0.99 6.07 -3.47
N VAL A 85 -1.11 6.04 -2.13
CA VAL A 85 0.02 5.78 -1.24
C VAL A 85 0.63 4.40 -1.50
N ASP A 86 -0.20 3.37 -1.63
CA ASP A 86 0.22 2.01 -1.95
C ASP A 86 1.04 1.96 -3.27
N VAL A 87 0.57 2.65 -4.31
CA VAL A 87 1.28 2.78 -5.60
C VAL A 87 2.58 3.57 -5.46
N LEU A 88 2.60 4.68 -4.72
CA LEU A 88 3.83 5.45 -4.46
C LEU A 88 4.88 4.60 -3.73
N LEU A 89 4.46 3.78 -2.77
CA LEU A 89 5.33 2.86 -2.05
C LEU A 89 5.90 1.78 -2.97
N LEU A 90 5.12 1.28 -3.94
CA LEU A 90 5.59 0.36 -4.96
C LEU A 90 6.63 0.98 -5.87
N LEU A 91 6.34 2.13 -6.46
CA LEU A 91 7.24 2.85 -7.35
C LEU A 91 8.54 3.22 -6.63
N SER A 92 8.44 3.66 -5.38
CA SER A 92 9.59 3.92 -4.52
C SER A 92 10.40 2.64 -4.26
N SER A 93 9.73 1.51 -4.03
CA SER A 93 10.37 0.21 -3.85
C SER A 93 11.07 -0.28 -5.13
N PHE A 94 10.54 0.01 -6.31
CA PHE A 94 11.18 -0.33 -7.59
C PHE A 94 12.46 0.46 -7.81
N PHE A 95 12.44 1.76 -7.52
CA PHE A 95 13.60 2.63 -7.70
C PHE A 95 14.80 2.25 -6.81
N HIS A 96 14.57 1.50 -5.72
CA HIS A 96 15.61 1.13 -4.75
C HIS A 96 15.82 -0.40 -4.60
N SER A 97 15.11 -1.27 -5.33
CA SER A 97 15.24 -2.73 -5.17
C SER A 97 14.89 -3.53 -6.45
N ASP A 98 15.92 -3.99 -7.16
CA ASP A 98 15.83 -4.84 -8.37
C ASP A 98 15.57 -6.33 -8.06
N LYS A 99 14.54 -6.64 -7.27
CA LYS A 99 14.10 -8.04 -7.07
C LYS A 99 12.73 -8.25 -7.71
N PHE A 100 12.71 -8.67 -8.97
CA PHE A 100 11.49 -8.99 -9.75
C PHE A 100 10.43 -9.79 -8.96
N HIS A 101 10.83 -10.78 -8.16
CA HIS A 101 9.87 -11.57 -7.36
C HIS A 101 9.24 -10.79 -6.19
N LYS A 102 9.93 -9.79 -5.62
CA LYS A 102 9.34 -8.89 -4.61
C LYS A 102 8.37 -7.91 -5.25
N ILE A 103 8.69 -7.47 -6.46
CA ILE A 103 7.86 -6.59 -7.28
C ILE A 103 6.51 -7.24 -7.56
N ILE A 104 6.50 -8.49 -8.06
CA ILE A 104 5.27 -9.22 -8.40
C ILE A 104 4.32 -9.33 -7.20
N ARG A 105 4.85 -9.67 -6.01
CA ARG A 105 4.01 -9.77 -4.80
C ARG A 105 3.45 -8.43 -4.37
N ASN A 106 4.28 -7.38 -4.28
CA ASN A 106 3.82 -6.06 -3.86
C ASN A 106 2.79 -5.48 -4.85
N SER A 107 3.02 -5.61 -6.15
CA SER A 107 2.04 -5.20 -7.17
C SER A 107 0.74 -5.98 -7.07
N GLY A 108 0.81 -7.29 -6.82
CA GLY A 108 -0.38 -8.11 -6.59
C GLY A 108 -1.22 -7.65 -5.39
N PHE A 109 -0.58 -7.27 -4.27
CA PHE A 109 -1.33 -6.72 -3.14
C PHE A 109 -2.02 -5.39 -3.47
N ILE A 110 -1.37 -4.53 -4.25
CA ILE A 110 -1.96 -3.25 -4.66
C ILE A 110 -3.16 -3.45 -5.59
N ILE A 111 -3.06 -4.39 -6.53
CA ILE A 111 -4.19 -4.77 -7.39
C ILE A 111 -5.35 -5.33 -6.54
N SER A 112 -5.06 -6.11 -5.50
CA SER A 112 -6.08 -6.57 -4.54
C SER A 112 -6.77 -5.40 -3.84
N THR A 113 -6.02 -4.40 -3.37
CA THR A 113 -6.59 -3.18 -2.75
C THR A 113 -7.49 -2.42 -3.74
N ILE A 114 -7.06 -2.29 -5.00
CA ILE A 114 -7.85 -1.64 -6.06
C ILE A 114 -9.15 -2.40 -6.33
N LEU A 115 -9.13 -3.73 -6.39
CA LEU A 115 -10.33 -4.55 -6.59
C LEU A 115 -11.33 -4.38 -5.44
N ILE A 116 -10.87 -4.34 -4.18
CA ILE A 116 -11.71 -4.06 -3.01
C ILE A 116 -12.32 -2.66 -3.12
N LYS A 117 -11.54 -1.66 -3.54
CA LYS A 117 -12.06 -0.30 -3.77
C LYS A 117 -13.16 -0.28 -4.83
N ILE A 118 -12.94 -0.95 -5.96
CA ILE A 118 -13.94 -1.03 -7.02
C ILE A 118 -15.20 -1.73 -6.52
N SER A 119 -15.06 -2.73 -5.63
CA SER A 119 -16.22 -3.42 -5.07
C SER A 119 -17.13 -2.47 -4.29
N PHE A 120 -16.57 -1.49 -3.56
CA PHE A 120 -17.36 -0.47 -2.83
C PHE A 120 -18.14 0.47 -3.75
N SER A 121 -17.70 0.66 -4.99
CA SER A 121 -18.42 1.44 -6.00
C SER A 121 -19.48 0.63 -6.75
N THR A 122 -19.65 -0.65 -6.42
CA THR A 122 -20.62 -1.55 -7.04
C THR A 122 -21.62 -2.07 -6.01
N GLU A 123 -22.82 -2.40 -6.46
CA GLU A 123 -23.90 -2.93 -5.61
C GLU A 123 -24.28 -4.37 -6.00
N GLY A 124 -24.98 -5.06 -5.11
CA GLY A 124 -25.53 -6.38 -5.35
C GLY A 124 -24.48 -7.49 -5.48
N ILE A 125 -24.75 -8.47 -6.34
CA ILE A 125 -23.92 -9.68 -6.48
C ILE A 125 -22.49 -9.37 -6.94
N ILE A 126 -22.32 -8.28 -7.70
CA ILE A 126 -21.03 -7.87 -8.29
C ILE A 126 -20.06 -7.44 -7.19
N ASN A 127 -20.54 -6.72 -6.18
CA ASN A 127 -19.74 -6.31 -5.03
C ASN A 127 -19.14 -7.53 -4.32
N ASN A 128 -19.99 -8.50 -3.95
CA ASN A 128 -19.54 -9.72 -3.27
C ASN A 128 -18.55 -10.52 -4.12
N ALA A 129 -18.81 -10.65 -5.42
CA ALA A 129 -17.91 -11.35 -6.35
C ALA A 129 -16.54 -10.65 -6.43
N LEU A 130 -16.51 -9.32 -6.48
CA LEU A 130 -15.27 -8.54 -6.49
C LEU A 130 -14.49 -8.67 -5.19
N ILE A 131 -15.16 -8.63 -4.03
CA ILE A 131 -14.49 -8.83 -2.72
C ILE A 131 -13.85 -10.22 -2.66
N ILE A 132 -14.62 -11.27 -2.98
CA ILE A 132 -14.14 -12.65 -2.96
C ILE A 132 -12.98 -12.82 -3.96
N GLY A 133 -13.12 -12.24 -5.15
CA GLY A 133 -12.09 -12.25 -6.19
C GLY A 133 -10.81 -11.55 -5.75
N ALA A 134 -10.91 -10.37 -5.13
CA ALA A 134 -9.77 -9.62 -4.62
C ALA A 134 -9.00 -10.40 -3.55
N VAL A 135 -9.71 -10.91 -2.54
CA VAL A 135 -9.11 -11.70 -1.45
C VAL A 135 -8.46 -12.97 -2.00
N SER A 136 -9.14 -13.67 -2.92
CA SER A 136 -8.60 -14.88 -3.56
C SER A 136 -7.35 -14.57 -4.38
N PHE A 137 -7.36 -13.47 -5.14
CA PHE A 137 -6.21 -13.02 -5.92
C PHE A 137 -5.01 -12.68 -5.02
N GLY A 138 -5.22 -11.88 -3.97
CA GLY A 138 -4.16 -11.55 -3.00
C GLY A 138 -3.59 -12.81 -2.33
N PHE A 139 -4.44 -13.76 -1.98
CA PHE A 139 -4.04 -15.04 -1.41
C PHE A 139 -3.23 -15.90 -2.39
N LEU A 140 -3.66 -16.01 -3.65
CA LEU A 140 -2.92 -16.74 -4.68
C LEU A 140 -1.52 -16.15 -4.91
N ILE A 141 -1.40 -14.83 -4.97
CA ILE A 141 -0.10 -14.16 -5.08
C ILE A 141 0.79 -14.50 -3.89
N LEU A 142 0.25 -14.51 -2.67
CA LEU A 142 0.98 -14.91 -1.48
C LEU A 142 1.48 -16.37 -1.56
N LEU A 143 0.62 -17.29 -2.02
CA LEU A 143 0.98 -18.70 -2.21
C LEU A 143 2.08 -18.88 -3.26
N ILE A 144 1.95 -18.23 -4.42
CA ILE A 144 2.95 -18.27 -5.49
C ILE A 144 4.29 -17.76 -4.96
N HIS A 145 4.29 -16.62 -4.28
CA HIS A 145 5.49 -16.05 -3.69
C HIS A 145 6.17 -17.01 -2.69
N ASN A 146 5.40 -17.59 -1.76
CA ASN A 146 5.94 -18.53 -0.77
C ASN A 146 6.53 -19.78 -1.44
N LYS A 147 5.86 -20.32 -2.46
CA LYS A 147 6.35 -21.48 -3.22
C LYS A 147 7.65 -21.19 -3.97
N PHE A 148 7.76 -20.00 -4.57
CA PHE A 148 9.01 -19.58 -5.23
C PHE A 148 10.17 -19.44 -4.24
N GLU A 149 9.93 -18.81 -3.08
CA GLU A 149 10.98 -18.62 -2.06
C GLU A 149 11.47 -19.98 -1.51
N ASN A 150 10.56 -20.90 -1.20
CA ASN A 150 10.89 -22.23 -0.66
C ASN A 150 11.64 -23.13 -1.67
N ASN A 151 11.40 -22.97 -2.97
CA ASN A 151 12.11 -23.74 -4.00
C ASN A 151 13.50 -23.19 -4.32
N THR A 152 13.83 -21.98 -3.87
CA THR A 152 15.14 -21.34 -4.09
C THR A 152 16.13 -21.54 -2.94
N LEU A 153 15.69 -22.07 -1.78
CA LEU A 153 16.57 -22.41 -0.66
C LEU A 153 17.06 -23.86 -0.81
N PRO A 154 18.37 -24.15 -0.61
CA PRO A 154 18.85 -25.52 -0.63
C PRO A 154 18.17 -26.31 0.49
N LYS A 155 17.57 -27.45 0.13
CA LYS A 155 17.10 -28.44 1.11
C LYS A 155 18.35 -28.93 1.87
N ASN A 156 18.54 -28.45 3.10
CA ASN A 156 19.40 -29.16 4.03
C ASN A 156 18.70 -30.48 4.34
N SER A 157 19.26 -31.55 3.76
CA SER A 157 18.87 -32.95 3.88
C SER A 157 18.84 -33.41 5.33
#